data_AF-A0A955AA19-F1
#
_entry.id   AF-A0A955AA19-F1
#
_cell.length_a   1.000
_cell.length_b   1.000
_cell.length_c   1.000
_cell.angle_alpha   90.00
_cell.angle_beta   90.00
_cell.angle_gamma   90.00
#
_symmetry.space_group_name_H-M   'P 1'
#
loop_
_entity.id
_entity.type
_entity.pdbx_description
1 polymer ?
#
loop_
_entity_poly.entity_id
_entity_poly.type
_entity_poly.pdbx_seq_one_letter_code
_entity_poly.pdbx_strand_id
1 'polypeptide(L)'
;AYDIIQRYASRGAVMQLGLWGIALMLAGYGLSCLTRLYDLPGSAAEAQGGAAVQAVAATGDDATGAASSQKDSPVIPDWSQAAGRSWTDLLAEPPFVPPPEAEQRAINYWMMDKRLPTPSFVLFSTGCAMALYGLFVLVCDIGGWTLGLFRTFGQNPLAAYVIHHFVENAILGVVPKDSPAAWATLGMCVAFGITYMFVRFLEKRGLYLRL
;
A
#
# COMPACT_ATOMS: atom_id res chain seq x y z
N ALA A 1 11.91 -6.93 14.14
CA ALA A 1 12.96 -5.96 13.74
C ALA A 1 13.90 -5.64 14.90
N TYR A 2 13.39 -5.19 16.06
CA TYR A 2 14.20 -4.83 17.22
C TYR A 2 15.24 -5.89 17.65
N ASP A 3 14.82 -7.14 17.82
CA ASP A 3 15.72 -8.23 18.24
C ASP A 3 16.85 -8.52 17.24
N ILE A 4 16.62 -8.29 15.94
CA ILE A 4 17.63 -8.49 14.90
C ILE A 4 18.74 -7.44 15.04
N ILE A 5 18.38 -6.19 15.34
CA ILE A 5 19.33 -5.10 15.51
C ILE A 5 20.20 -5.32 16.75
N GLN A 6 19.61 -5.82 17.84
CA GLN A 6 20.37 -6.08 19.06
C GLN A 6 21.38 -7.23 18.92
N ARG A 7 21.09 -8.21 18.05
CA ARG A 7 21.89 -9.44 17.92
C ARG A 7 23.02 -9.34 16.90
N TYR A 8 22.87 -8.50 15.87
CA TYR A 8 23.82 -8.43 14.76
C TYR A 8 24.47 -7.05 14.67
N ALA A 9 25.74 -7.00 14.23
CA ALA A 9 26.34 -5.74 13.77
C ALA A 9 25.48 -5.14 12.64
N SER A 10 25.47 -3.81 12.50
CA SER A 10 24.54 -3.09 11.60
C SER A 10 24.49 -3.67 10.18
N ARG A 11 25.62 -4.12 9.63
CA ARG A 11 25.68 -4.80 8.31
C ARG A 11 24.88 -6.11 8.25
N GLY A 12 24.97 -6.95 9.28
CA GLY A 12 24.22 -8.20 9.36
C GLY A 12 22.72 -7.96 9.52
N ALA A 13 22.34 -6.95 10.30
CA ALA A 13 20.95 -6.56 10.46
C ALA A 13 20.33 -6.10 9.14
N VAL A 14 21.02 -5.26 8.35
CA VAL A 14 20.56 -4.81 7.03
C VAL A 14 20.30 -5.98 6.09
N MET A 15 21.24 -6.94 6.02
CA MET A 15 21.09 -8.10 5.13
C MET A 15 19.90 -8.96 5.53
N GLN A 16 19.72 -9.21 6.84
CA GLN A 16 18.61 -10.01 7.35
C GLN A 16 17.26 -9.31 7.14
N LEU A 17 17.18 -8.00 7.42
CA LEU A 17 15.96 -7.20 7.21
C LEU A 17 15.60 -7.12 5.72
N GLY A 18 16.59 -6.93 4.84
CA GLY A 18 16.39 -6.92 3.41
C GLY A 18 15.93 -8.27 2.87
N LEU A 19 16.59 -9.36 3.28
CA LEU A 19 16.23 -10.72 2.85
C LEU A 19 14.80 -11.08 3.24
N TRP A 20 14.45 -10.92 4.52
CA TRP A 20 13.08 -11.21 5.00
C TRP A 20 12.07 -10.21 4.44
N GLY A 21 12.45 -8.95 4.27
CA GLY A 21 11.60 -7.94 3.64
C GLY A 21 11.20 -8.34 2.22
N ILE A 22 12.19 -8.73 1.40
CA ILE A 22 11.97 -9.21 0.03
C ILE A 22 11.14 -10.50 0.03
N ALA A 23 11.48 -11.46 0.90
CA ALA A 23 10.74 -12.72 0.99
C ALA A 23 9.25 -12.50 1.31
N LEU A 24 8.94 -11.62 2.27
CA LEU A 24 7.56 -11.28 2.63
C LEU A 24 6.84 -10.50 1.52
N MET A 25 7.52 -9.59 0.82
CA MET A 25 6.95 -8.90 -0.35
C MET A 25 6.60 -9.89 -1.47
N LEU A 26 7.50 -10.82 -1.79
CA LEU A 26 7.25 -11.85 -2.80
C LEU A 26 6.11 -12.79 -2.39
N ALA A 27 6.07 -13.19 -1.11
CA ALA A 27 4.97 -14.01 -0.59
C ALA A 27 3.62 -13.27 -0.66
N GLY A 28 3.57 -12.00 -0.23
CA GLY A 28 2.37 -11.18 -0.30
C GLY A 28 1.88 -10.97 -1.74
N TYR A 29 2.80 -10.70 -2.67
CA TYR A 29 2.47 -10.57 -4.09
C TYR A 29 2.02 -11.90 -4.71
N GLY A 30 2.68 -13.02 -4.36
CA GLY A 30 2.27 -14.35 -4.79
C GLY A 30 0.86 -14.70 -4.34
N LEU A 31 0.49 -14.37 -3.10
CA LEU A 31 -0.90 -14.51 -2.64
C LEU A 31 -1.85 -13.57 -3.37
N SER A 32 -1.42 -12.35 -3.70
CA SER A 32 -2.23 -11.42 -4.49
C SER A 32 -2.56 -11.96 -5.88
N CYS A 33 -1.72 -12.81 -6.46
CA CYS A 33 -1.99 -13.44 -7.76
C CYS A 33 -3.23 -14.35 -7.75
N LEU A 34 -3.62 -14.89 -6.58
CA LEU A 34 -4.86 -15.68 -6.44
C LEU A 34 -6.12 -14.86 -6.76
N THR A 35 -6.03 -13.52 -6.73
CA THR A 35 -7.13 -12.64 -7.13
C THR A 35 -7.58 -12.88 -8.58
N ARG A 36 -6.70 -13.37 -9.48
CA ARG A 36 -7.01 -13.64 -10.89
C ARG A 36 -7.99 -14.79 -11.07
N LEU A 37 -8.18 -15.62 -10.04
CA LEU A 37 -9.19 -16.69 -10.01
C LEU A 37 -10.60 -16.17 -9.65
N TYR A 38 -10.74 -14.86 -9.45
CA TYR A 38 -12.00 -14.16 -9.20
C TYR A 38 -12.40 -13.24 -10.35
N ASP A 39 -11.72 -13.31 -11.50
CA ASP A 39 -12.12 -12.57 -12.70
C ASP A 39 -13.55 -12.97 -13.12
N LEU A 40 -14.33 -12.00 -13.60
CA LEU A 40 -15.69 -12.24 -14.07
C LEU A 40 -15.67 -12.68 -15.56
N PRO A 41 -16.54 -13.63 -15.98
CA PRO A 41 -16.63 -14.02 -17.39
C PRO A 41 -17.01 -12.81 -18.25
N GLY A 42 -16.32 -12.59 -19.36
CA GLY A 42 -16.48 -11.39 -20.19
C GLY A 42 -15.66 -10.16 -19.75
N SER A 43 -14.86 -10.27 -18.69
CA SER A 43 -13.84 -9.26 -18.39
C SER A 43 -12.77 -9.24 -19.49
N ALA A 44 -12.23 -8.06 -19.79
CA ALA A 44 -11.29 -7.83 -20.90
C ALA A 44 -10.03 -8.73 -20.91
N ALA A 45 -9.77 -9.50 -19.85
CA ALA A 45 -8.76 -10.55 -19.80
C ALA A 45 -9.04 -11.73 -20.77
N GLU A 46 -10.29 -12.00 -21.15
CA GLU A 46 -10.63 -13.00 -22.17
C GLU A 46 -10.42 -12.48 -23.61
N ALA A 47 -10.29 -11.16 -23.80
CA ALA A 47 -10.24 -10.56 -25.13
C ALA A 47 -8.88 -10.71 -25.86
N GLN A 48 -7.83 -11.23 -25.20
CA GLN A 48 -6.50 -11.39 -25.81
C GLN A 48 -6.09 -12.85 -26.06
N GLY A 49 -6.91 -13.85 -25.73
CA GLY A 49 -6.51 -15.26 -25.80
C GLY A 49 -7.61 -16.23 -26.19
N GLY A 50 -8.11 -16.15 -27.43
CA GLY A 50 -8.78 -17.28 -28.09
C GLY A 50 -10.32 -17.26 -28.08
N ALA A 51 -10.86 -17.24 -29.30
CA ALA A 51 -12.22 -17.61 -29.72
C ALA A 51 -13.41 -16.89 -29.03
N ALA A 52 -14.07 -16.06 -29.82
CA ALA A 52 -15.36 -15.44 -29.55
C ALA A 52 -16.37 -16.43 -28.93
N VAL A 53 -16.63 -16.27 -27.63
CA VAL A 53 -17.88 -16.74 -27.02
C VAL A 53 -18.77 -15.53 -26.83
N GLN A 54 -19.90 -15.62 -27.50
CA GLN A 54 -20.89 -14.60 -27.76
C GLN A 54 -21.49 -14.08 -26.44
N ALA A 55 -21.36 -12.77 -26.22
CA ALA A 55 -22.06 -12.06 -25.17
C ALA A 55 -23.57 -12.23 -25.32
N VAL A 56 -24.20 -12.95 -24.39
CA VAL A 56 -25.65 -12.87 -24.20
C VAL A 56 -25.91 -11.61 -23.41
N ALA A 57 -26.25 -10.55 -24.14
CA ALA A 57 -26.92 -9.39 -23.60
C ALA A 57 -28.23 -9.84 -22.94
N ALA A 58 -28.27 -9.75 -21.61
CA ALA A 58 -29.52 -9.75 -20.86
C ALA A 58 -29.80 -8.31 -20.41
N THR A 59 -30.70 -7.70 -21.14
CA THR A 59 -31.47 -6.50 -20.84
C THR A 59 -32.07 -6.56 -19.44
N GLY A 60 -32.03 -5.47 -18.69
CA GLY A 60 -32.76 -5.34 -17.43
C GLY A 60 -32.38 -4.11 -16.64
N ASP A 61 -33.02 -2.98 -16.95
CA ASP A 61 -33.15 -1.83 -16.06
C ASP A 61 -33.73 -2.30 -14.72
N ASP A 62 -32.94 -2.27 -13.64
CA ASP A 62 -33.40 -2.08 -12.27
C ASP A 62 -32.23 -1.67 -11.37
N ALA A 63 -32.03 -0.35 -11.32
CA ALA A 63 -31.19 0.31 -10.32
C ALA A 63 -31.83 0.16 -8.94
N THR A 64 -31.53 -0.93 -8.22
CA THR A 64 -31.48 -1.05 -6.74
C THR A 64 -31.23 -2.51 -6.36
N GLY A 65 -30.00 -2.99 -6.59
CA GLY A 65 -29.70 -4.38 -6.29
C GLY A 65 -28.37 -4.84 -6.87
N ALA A 66 -27.28 -4.13 -6.56
CA ALA A 66 -25.94 -4.68 -6.74
C ALA A 66 -25.72 -5.78 -5.67
N ALA A 67 -26.51 -6.86 -5.77
CA ALA A 67 -26.11 -8.16 -5.26
C ALA A 67 -24.90 -8.56 -6.08
N SER A 68 -23.73 -8.13 -5.63
CA SER A 68 -22.45 -8.67 -6.02
C SER A 68 -22.63 -10.17 -6.18
N SER A 69 -22.36 -10.68 -7.37
CA SER A 69 -22.24 -12.11 -7.62
C SER A 69 -21.06 -12.61 -6.78
N GLN A 70 -21.35 -12.82 -5.50
CA GLN A 70 -20.43 -13.25 -4.48
C GLN A 70 -20.21 -14.72 -4.77
N LYS A 71 -19.18 -15.02 -5.57
CA LYS A 71 -18.73 -16.39 -5.81
C LYS A 71 -18.65 -17.11 -4.45
N ASP A 72 -19.18 -18.33 -4.41
CA ASP A 72 -19.60 -19.09 -3.20
C ASP A 72 -18.54 -19.27 -2.09
N SER A 73 -17.29 -18.86 -2.30
CA SER A 73 -16.27 -18.78 -1.25
C SER A 73 -15.39 -17.53 -1.37
N PRO A 74 -15.38 -16.64 -0.36
CA PRO A 74 -14.49 -15.47 -0.36
C PRO A 74 -13.01 -15.84 -0.21
N VAL A 75 -12.69 -17.04 0.27
CA VAL A 75 -11.31 -17.46 0.60
C VAL A 75 -10.79 -18.54 -0.33
N ILE A 76 -11.63 -19.48 -0.77
CA ILE A 76 -11.20 -20.60 -1.60
C ILE A 76 -11.50 -20.25 -3.06
N PRO A 77 -10.47 -20.00 -3.90
CA PRO A 77 -10.70 -19.72 -5.30
C PRO A 77 -11.19 -20.97 -6.04
N ASP A 78 -11.97 -20.75 -7.09
CA ASP A 78 -12.30 -21.81 -8.03
C ASP A 78 -11.11 -22.04 -8.98
N TRP A 79 -10.39 -23.13 -8.72
CA TRP A 79 -9.20 -23.53 -9.49
C TRP A 79 -9.51 -23.91 -10.94
N SER A 80 -10.78 -24.13 -11.31
CA SER A 80 -11.15 -24.40 -12.69
C SER A 80 -10.81 -23.21 -13.61
N GLN A 81 -10.84 -21.98 -13.09
CA GLN A 81 -10.50 -20.76 -13.82
C GLN A 81 -9.00 -20.63 -14.15
N ALA A 82 -8.13 -21.40 -13.49
CA ALA A 82 -6.71 -21.46 -13.83
C ALA A 82 -6.44 -22.33 -15.06
N ALA A 83 -7.34 -23.27 -15.38
CA ALA A 83 -7.15 -24.21 -16.47
C ALA A 83 -7.14 -23.49 -17.83
N GLY A 84 -6.07 -23.68 -18.61
CA GLY A 84 -5.93 -23.09 -19.94
C GLY A 84 -5.36 -21.67 -19.98
N ARG A 85 -5.14 -21.01 -18.82
CA ARG A 85 -4.47 -19.70 -18.75
C ARG A 85 -2.95 -19.85 -18.74
N SER A 86 -2.23 -18.87 -19.30
CA SER A 86 -0.78 -18.83 -19.19
C SER A 86 -0.34 -18.38 -17.79
N TRP A 87 0.88 -18.69 -17.38
CA TRP A 87 1.42 -18.23 -16.08
C TRP A 87 1.39 -16.71 -15.96
N THR A 88 1.67 -15.99 -17.05
CA THR A 88 1.65 -14.52 -17.07
C THR A 88 0.25 -13.95 -16.86
N ASP A 89 -0.80 -14.64 -17.32
CA ASP A 89 -2.20 -14.21 -17.12
C ASP A 89 -2.67 -14.40 -15.68
N LEU A 90 -1.97 -15.24 -14.92
CA LEU A 90 -2.23 -15.48 -13.49
C LEU A 90 -1.48 -14.50 -12.59
N LEU A 91 -0.57 -13.67 -13.14
CA LEU A 91 0.06 -12.61 -12.36
C LEU A 91 -0.93 -11.47 -12.17
N ALA A 92 -1.13 -11.07 -10.91
CA ALA A 92 -1.89 -9.87 -10.59
C ALA A 92 -1.14 -8.61 -11.02
N GLU A 93 -1.87 -7.49 -11.05
CA GLU A 93 -1.29 -6.18 -11.29
C GLU A 93 -0.15 -5.93 -10.27
N PRO A 94 0.96 -5.32 -10.71
CA PRO A 94 2.10 -5.11 -9.83
C PRO A 94 1.73 -4.18 -8.67
N PRO A 95 2.47 -4.23 -7.55
CA PRO A 95 2.24 -3.32 -6.44
C PRO A 95 2.27 -1.86 -6.93
N PHE A 96 1.40 -1.02 -6.35
CA PHE A 96 1.20 0.39 -6.70
C PHE A 96 0.38 0.68 -7.97
N VAL A 97 -0.06 -0.34 -8.71
CA VAL A 97 -1.07 -0.18 -9.77
C VAL A 97 -2.46 -0.36 -9.14
N PRO A 98 -3.44 0.51 -9.43
CA PRO A 98 -4.79 0.35 -8.89
C PRO A 98 -5.39 -0.99 -9.34
N PRO A 99 -6.13 -1.70 -8.46
CA PRO A 99 -6.84 -2.90 -8.86
C PRO A 99 -7.88 -2.56 -9.94
N PRO A 100 -8.24 -3.53 -10.80
CA PRO A 100 -9.24 -3.32 -11.83
C PRO A 100 -10.61 -3.01 -11.22
N GLU A 101 -11.48 -2.43 -12.03
CA GLU A 101 -12.83 -2.08 -11.61
C GLU A 101 -13.66 -3.33 -11.23
N ALA A 102 -14.67 -3.13 -10.39
CA ALA A 102 -15.51 -4.20 -9.85
C ALA A 102 -16.24 -5.02 -10.94
N GLU A 103 -16.44 -4.43 -12.13
CA GLU A 103 -17.02 -5.09 -13.30
C GLU A 103 -16.09 -6.14 -13.92
N GLN A 104 -14.77 -5.96 -13.78
CA GLN A 104 -13.79 -6.90 -14.31
C GLN A 104 -13.40 -7.95 -13.25
N ARG A 105 -13.31 -7.52 -11.99
CA ARG A 105 -12.92 -8.40 -10.89
C ARG A 105 -13.68 -8.05 -9.61
N ALA A 106 -14.36 -9.06 -9.06
CA ALA A 106 -14.98 -8.93 -7.76
C ALA A 106 -13.92 -8.70 -6.67
N ILE A 107 -14.22 -7.79 -5.73
CA ILE A 107 -13.42 -7.60 -4.52
C ILE A 107 -13.40 -8.93 -3.77
N ASN A 108 -12.21 -9.44 -3.48
CA ASN A 108 -12.01 -10.74 -2.87
C ASN A 108 -10.90 -10.68 -1.81
N TYR A 109 -10.79 -11.75 -1.03
CA TYR A 109 -9.88 -11.81 0.11
C TYR A 109 -8.39 -11.73 -0.26
N TRP A 110 -8.03 -12.11 -1.48
CA TRP A 110 -6.64 -12.15 -1.95
C TRP A 110 -6.20 -10.85 -2.60
N MET A 111 -7.15 -10.00 -3.01
CA MET A 111 -6.87 -8.70 -3.60
C MET A 111 -6.07 -7.81 -2.64
N MET A 112 -5.00 -7.21 -3.14
CA MET A 112 -4.20 -6.27 -2.36
C MET A 112 -4.87 -4.90 -2.36
N ASP A 113 -5.60 -4.59 -1.28
CA ASP A 113 -6.27 -3.30 -1.08
C ASP A 113 -5.79 -2.64 0.22
N LYS A 114 -5.66 -1.32 0.23
CA LYS A 114 -5.34 -0.53 1.44
C LYS A 114 -6.55 -0.35 2.37
N ARG A 115 -7.76 -0.50 1.85
CA ARG A 115 -9.02 -0.29 2.60
C ARG A 115 -9.36 -1.50 3.47
N LEU A 116 -8.88 -2.68 3.09
CA LEU A 116 -9.13 -3.94 3.77
C LEU A 116 -7.80 -4.56 4.19
N PRO A 117 -7.63 -5.02 5.44
CA PRO A 117 -6.39 -5.65 5.89
C PRO A 117 -6.29 -7.10 5.36
N THR A 118 -6.15 -7.26 4.05
CA THR A 118 -6.01 -8.57 3.42
C THR A 118 -4.65 -9.20 3.75
N PRO A 119 -4.52 -10.54 3.83
CA PRO A 119 -3.24 -11.16 4.13
C PRO A 119 -2.14 -10.81 3.12
N SER A 120 -2.49 -10.70 1.84
CA SER A 120 -1.57 -10.26 0.78
C SER A 120 -1.04 -8.85 1.05
N PHE A 121 -1.92 -7.91 1.40
CA PHE A 121 -1.54 -6.54 1.78
C PHE A 121 -0.69 -6.51 3.05
N VAL A 122 -1.07 -7.23 4.11
CA VAL A 122 -0.35 -7.24 5.39
C VAL A 122 1.06 -7.83 5.22
N LEU A 123 1.21 -8.95 4.51
CA LEU A 123 2.51 -9.56 4.26
C LEU A 123 3.40 -8.67 3.41
N PHE A 124 2.86 -8.12 2.31
CA PHE A 124 3.61 -7.22 1.45
C PHE A 124 4.04 -5.95 2.18
N SER A 125 3.11 -5.29 2.89
CA SER A 125 3.39 -4.04 3.60
C SER A 125 4.39 -4.25 4.75
N THR A 126 4.31 -5.38 5.46
CA THR A 126 5.29 -5.75 6.48
C THR A 126 6.68 -5.96 5.86
N GLY A 127 6.74 -6.69 4.73
CA GLY A 127 7.99 -6.89 4.00
C GLY A 127 8.61 -5.58 3.50
N CYS A 128 7.78 -4.71 2.92
CA CYS A 128 8.17 -3.38 2.47
C CYS A 128 8.68 -2.51 3.63
N ALA A 129 7.99 -2.50 4.77
CA ALA A 129 8.42 -1.78 5.96
C ALA A 129 9.76 -2.29 6.50
N MET A 130 9.99 -3.61 6.49
CA MET A 130 11.28 -4.20 6.88
C MET A 130 12.40 -3.81 5.93
N ALA A 131 12.17 -3.86 4.62
CA ALA A 131 13.15 -3.47 3.61
C ALA A 131 13.48 -1.98 3.70
N LEU A 132 12.47 -1.13 3.86
CA LEU A 132 12.63 0.31 4.04
C LEU A 132 13.39 0.63 5.33
N TYR A 133 13.10 -0.06 6.42
CA TYR A 133 13.84 0.07 7.67
C TYR A 133 15.31 -0.34 7.50
N GLY A 134 15.57 -1.46 6.82
CA GLY A 134 16.93 -1.88 6.45
C GLY A 134 17.67 -0.83 5.61
N LEU A 135 16.98 -0.18 4.67
CA LEU A 135 17.54 0.94 3.89
C LEU A 135 17.91 2.13 4.79
N PHE A 136 17.07 2.48 5.77
CA PHE A 136 17.39 3.55 6.72
C PHE A 136 18.62 3.21 7.59
N VAL A 137 18.74 1.97 8.07
CA VAL A 137 19.95 1.54 8.80
C VAL A 137 21.19 1.64 7.92
N LEU A 138 21.08 1.23 6.64
CA LEU A 138 22.19 1.34 5.70
C LEU A 138 22.61 2.80 5.48
N VAL A 139 21.66 3.70 5.27
CA VAL A 139 21.93 5.10 4.94
C VAL A 139 22.38 5.90 6.16
N CYS A 140 21.69 5.75 7.29
CA CYS A 140 21.93 6.54 8.49
C CYS A 140 23.06 5.97 9.36
N ASP A 141 23.04 4.67 9.66
CA ASP A 141 23.97 4.09 10.64
C ASP A 141 25.29 3.69 9.99
N ILE A 142 25.24 3.11 8.78
CA ILE A 142 26.45 2.69 8.06
C ILE A 142 26.99 3.84 7.21
N GLY A 143 26.11 4.55 6.50
CA GLY A 143 26.48 5.70 5.67
C GLY A 143 26.77 6.97 6.47
N GLY A 144 26.41 7.03 7.75
CA GLY A 144 26.61 8.20 8.60
C GLY A 144 25.76 9.41 8.20
N TRP A 145 24.75 9.23 7.33
CA TRP A 145 23.97 10.34 6.82
C TRP A 145 22.91 10.75 7.84
N THR A 146 23.07 11.93 8.45
CA THR A 146 22.10 12.46 9.41
C THR A 146 21.26 13.55 8.78
N LEU A 147 19.98 13.26 8.54
CA LEU A 147 19.01 14.29 8.14
C LEU A 147 18.37 14.91 9.39
N GLY A 148 18.53 16.23 9.57
CA GLY A 148 17.97 16.96 10.73
C GLY A 148 16.44 16.83 10.87
N LEU A 149 15.76 16.46 9.78
CA LEU A 149 14.35 16.12 9.75
C LEU A 149 14.00 14.96 10.71
N PHE A 150 14.77 13.87 10.64
CA PHE A 150 14.53 12.68 11.48
C PHE A 150 14.79 12.97 12.95
N ARG A 151 15.78 13.81 13.27
CA ARG A 151 16.01 14.26 14.64
C ARG A 151 14.83 15.08 15.17
N THR A 152 14.40 16.08 14.40
CA THR A 152 13.32 16.99 14.80
C THR A 152 12.03 16.22 15.10
N PHE A 153 11.60 15.35 14.17
CA PHE A 153 10.38 14.56 14.35
C PHE A 153 10.53 13.42 15.36
N GLY A 154 11.70 12.76 15.41
CA GLY A 154 11.95 11.66 16.33
C GLY A 154 12.04 12.07 17.80
N GLN A 155 12.45 13.31 18.09
CA GLN A 155 12.51 13.82 19.47
C GLN A 155 11.15 14.27 20.01
N ASN A 156 10.19 14.55 19.14
CA ASN A 156 8.88 15.14 19.42
C ASN A 156 7.73 14.45 18.64
N PRO A 157 7.60 13.12 18.68
CA PRO A 157 6.64 12.39 17.85
C PRO A 157 5.18 12.71 18.22
N LEU A 158 4.87 12.85 19.52
CA LEU A 158 3.52 13.18 19.97
C LEU A 158 3.13 14.61 19.57
N ALA A 159 4.05 15.56 19.72
CA ALA A 159 3.81 16.94 19.29
C ALA A 159 3.54 17.00 17.78
N ALA A 160 4.35 16.32 16.97
CA ALA A 160 4.15 16.21 15.54
C ALA A 160 2.79 15.58 15.20
N TYR A 161 2.40 14.51 15.91
CA TYR A 161 1.11 13.85 15.74
C TYR A 161 -0.07 14.78 16.04
N VAL A 162 0.00 15.60 17.08
CA VAL A 162 -1.08 16.53 17.40
C VAL A 162 -1.10 17.70 16.41
N ILE A 163 0.06 18.31 16.15
CA ILE A 163 0.18 19.53 15.34
C ILE A 163 -0.20 19.27 13.88
N HIS A 164 0.24 18.15 13.27
CA HIS A 164 -0.03 17.91 11.85
C HIS A 164 -1.52 17.87 11.55
N HIS A 165 -2.36 17.34 12.46
CA HIS A 165 -3.80 17.26 12.26
C HIS A 165 -4.46 18.66 12.24
N PHE A 166 -3.99 19.58 13.09
CA PHE A 166 -4.46 20.97 13.04
C PHE A 166 -4.03 21.69 11.76
N VAL A 167 -2.78 21.48 11.35
CA VAL A 167 -2.23 22.09 10.13
C VAL A 167 -2.92 21.53 8.89
N GLU A 168 -3.16 20.21 8.84
CA GLU A 168 -3.85 19.54 7.75
C GLU A 168 -5.26 20.10 7.55
N ASN A 169 -6.06 20.21 8.61
CA ASN A 169 -7.41 20.79 8.53
C ASN A 169 -7.39 22.24 7.99
N ALA A 170 -6.40 23.05 8.40
CA ALA A 170 -6.26 24.40 7.88
C ALA A 170 -5.91 24.44 6.39
N ILE A 171 -5.01 23.55 5.95
CA ILE A 171 -4.57 23.46 4.55
C ILE A 171 -5.69 22.89 3.66
N LEU A 172 -6.43 21.88 4.11
CA LEU A 172 -7.58 21.33 3.39
C LEU A 172 -8.71 22.35 3.21
N GLY A 173 -8.78 23.40 4.04
CA GLY A 173 -9.69 24.52 3.84
C GLY A 173 -9.31 25.43 2.64
N VAL A 174 -8.05 25.37 2.20
CA VAL A 174 -7.51 26.19 1.11
C VAL A 174 -7.34 25.37 -0.18
N VAL A 175 -6.95 24.09 -0.05
CA VAL A 175 -6.72 23.20 -1.19
C VAL A 175 -8.06 22.67 -1.72
N PRO A 176 -8.42 22.92 -2.99
CA PRO A 176 -9.65 22.40 -3.59
C PRO A 176 -9.72 20.87 -3.53
N LYS A 177 -10.94 20.30 -3.41
CA LYS A 177 -11.13 18.85 -3.41
C LYS A 177 -10.68 18.19 -4.72
N ASP A 178 -10.89 18.88 -5.85
CA ASP A 178 -10.49 18.43 -7.19
C ASP A 178 -9.16 19.07 -7.61
N SER A 179 -8.17 19.05 -6.72
CA SER A 179 -6.85 19.63 -6.97
C SER A 179 -6.03 18.78 -7.94
N PRO A 180 -5.44 19.36 -9.00
CA PRO A 180 -4.38 18.71 -9.76
C PRO A 180 -3.23 18.26 -8.85
N ALA A 181 -2.48 17.23 -9.26
CA ALA A 181 -1.39 16.67 -8.46
C ALA A 181 -0.35 17.71 -7.99
N ALA A 182 -0.09 18.75 -8.78
CA ALA A 182 0.79 19.85 -8.42
C ALA A 182 0.26 20.67 -7.23
N TRP A 183 -1.04 20.97 -7.20
CA TRP A 183 -1.68 21.69 -6.09
C TRP A 183 -1.71 20.85 -4.82
N ALA A 184 -2.02 19.55 -4.94
CA ALA A 184 -1.96 18.62 -3.81
C ALA A 184 -0.53 18.51 -3.24
N THR A 185 0.48 18.44 -4.11
CA THR A 185 1.89 18.40 -3.70
C THR A 185 2.32 19.69 -3.02
N LEU A 186 1.92 20.85 -3.54
CA LEU A 186 2.20 22.13 -2.91
C LEU A 186 1.55 22.22 -1.52
N GLY A 187 0.27 21.85 -1.41
CA GLY A 187 -0.44 21.79 -0.13
C GLY A 187 0.26 20.89 0.88
N MET A 188 0.69 19.69 0.45
CA MET A 188 1.49 18.78 1.27
C MET A 188 2.82 19.39 1.73
N CYS A 189 3.57 20.01 0.83
CA CYS A 189 4.84 20.68 1.16
C CYS A 189 4.65 21.81 2.17
N VAL A 190 3.58 22.60 2.01
CA VAL A 190 3.24 23.69 2.95
C VAL A 190 2.82 23.12 4.31
N ALA A 191 1.90 22.15 4.34
CA ALA A 191 1.46 21.50 5.57
C ALA A 191 2.65 20.88 6.33
N PHE A 192 3.52 20.17 5.62
CA PHE A 192 4.72 19.56 6.17
C PHE A 192 5.71 20.61 6.68
N GLY A 193 5.95 21.68 5.90
CA GLY A 193 6.83 22.78 6.28
C GLY A 193 6.39 23.48 7.55
N ILE A 194 5.09 23.83 7.65
CA ILE A 194 4.51 24.45 8.84
C ILE A 194 4.66 23.53 10.05
N THR A 195 4.27 22.26 9.91
CA THR A 195 4.41 21.26 10.98
C THR A 195 5.86 21.14 11.43
N TYR A 196 6.81 21.05 10.49
CA TYR A 196 8.24 21.00 10.78
C TYR A 196 8.71 22.24 11.54
N MET A 197 8.27 23.45 11.15
CA MET A 197 8.66 24.68 11.85
C MET A 197 8.19 24.70 13.31
N PHE A 198 6.95 24.28 13.58
CA PHE A 198 6.44 24.21 14.96
C PHE A 198 7.20 23.17 15.80
N VAL A 199 7.41 21.97 15.27
CA VAL A 199 8.15 20.92 15.98
C VAL A 199 9.60 21.35 16.22
N ARG A 200 10.23 21.98 15.22
CA ARG A 200 11.60 22.53 15.34
C ARG A 200 11.67 23.66 16.36
N PHE A 201 10.63 24.47 16.48
CA PHE A 201 10.53 25.51 17.51
C PHE A 201 10.50 24.89 18.91
N LEU A 202 9.68 23.85 19.13
CA LEU A 202 9.63 23.11 20.40
C LEU A 202 10.98 22.48 20.75
N GLU A 203 11.64 21.83 19.79
CA GLU A 203 12.99 21.27 19.94
C GLU A 203 13.99 22.35 20.39
N LYS A 204 14.01 23.51 19.73
CA LYS A 204 14.91 24.63 20.09
C LYS A 204 14.65 25.20 21.49
N ARG A 205 13.44 25.02 22.03
CA ARG A 205 13.07 25.42 23.39
C ARG A 205 13.29 24.32 24.43
N GLY A 206 13.77 23.14 24.01
CA GLY A 206 13.98 22.00 24.90
C GLY A 206 12.68 21.37 25.41
N LEU A 207 11.55 21.61 24.73
CA LEU A 207 10.26 21.00 25.06
C LEU A 207 10.13 19.69 24.29
N TYR A 208 10.04 18.56 25.02
CA TYR A 208 9.95 17.22 24.46
C TYR A 208 8.67 16.52 24.88
N LEU A 209 7.78 16.25 23.92
CA LEU A 209 6.57 15.46 24.13
C LEU A 209 6.75 14.07 23.49
N ARG A 210 6.86 13.05 24.33
CA ARG A 210 7.10 11.63 23.95
C ARG A 210 6.06 10.74 24.61
N LEU A 211 5.67 9.66 23.93
CA LEU A 211 4.85 8.56 24.46
C LEU A 211 5.74 7.52 25.13
#